data_AF-A0A926MTH7-F1
#
_entry.id   AF-A0A926MTH7-F1
#
_cell.length_a   1.000
_cell.length_b   1.000
_cell.length_c   1.000
_cell.angle_alpha   90.00
_cell.angle_beta   90.00
_cell.angle_gamma   90.00
#
_symmetry.space_group_name_H-M   'P 1'
#
loop_
_entity.id
_entity.type
_entity.pdbx_description
1 polymer ?
#
loop_
_entity_poly.entity_id
_entity_poly.type
_entity_poly.pdbx_seq_one_letter_code
_entity_poly.pdbx_strand_id
1 'polypeptide(L)'
;MIKKILLYYPSFEKGGATQNLINIVNYFLKNKIEIFLFSHKANKKYFFKSNYLKIINSKPIKYMNFLPLRWNLALSSAFNLNNHSKSTEKSSIIFSMQSHIPAIIISKFNKKKISIRNSEEPLGATYYADNRFLALLVLVLKFFFYNLTDQIIAISEKSEESLKKIVIFKKKIILILNPYLKKILKIKKKKKSKKFSILSVGRITKQKNFDLLIDSVSNLSKKYKNIDLTIVGNGDLFKHTCDKIFNKKNIKLIKWKKNLKPFFLKSDLFVLSSYYEGLPNVLIDAVNYEIPCLATDVSGVRDILIKGKGGLIIPNNDQDKLEKNIEYSLKNYSKLKKMALIAKNKIFRFTNINCVLMHKQFNKIINFK
;
A
#
# COMPACT_ATOMS: atom_id res chain seq x y z
N MET A 1 2.05 -25.85 -15.37
CA MET A 1 1.49 -25.01 -14.28
C MET A 1 2.57 -24.76 -13.24
N ILE A 2 2.63 -23.58 -12.66
CA ILE A 2 3.64 -23.19 -11.68
C ILE A 2 3.51 -24.02 -10.42
N LYS A 3 4.63 -24.61 -9.98
CA LYS A 3 4.69 -25.38 -8.72
C LYS A 3 5.55 -24.71 -7.66
N LYS A 4 6.43 -23.76 -8.05
CA LYS A 4 7.47 -23.20 -7.18
C LYS A 4 7.68 -21.70 -7.45
N ILE A 5 7.66 -20.88 -6.39
CA ILE A 5 7.89 -19.43 -6.44
C ILE A 5 9.09 -19.06 -5.55
N LEU A 6 10.05 -18.35 -6.14
CA LEU A 6 11.15 -17.70 -5.43
C LEU A 6 10.73 -16.27 -5.08
N LEU A 7 10.22 -16.07 -3.87
CA LEU A 7 9.63 -14.80 -3.45
C LEU A 7 10.67 -13.91 -2.78
N TYR A 8 11.01 -12.81 -3.45
CA TYR A 8 11.95 -11.82 -2.96
C TYR A 8 11.24 -10.65 -2.24
N TYR A 9 11.44 -10.54 -0.93
CA TYR A 9 10.94 -9.45 -0.10
C TYR A 9 11.92 -9.17 1.06
N PRO A 10 12.93 -8.31 0.86
CA PRO A 10 14.11 -8.29 1.72
C PRO A 10 13.89 -7.94 3.18
N SER A 11 12.86 -7.16 3.51
CA SER A 11 12.63 -6.64 4.86
C SER A 11 11.19 -6.89 5.29
N PHE A 12 10.98 -7.78 6.28
CA PHE A 12 9.67 -8.05 6.84
C PHE A 12 9.27 -6.98 7.87
N GLU A 13 8.76 -5.85 7.38
CA GLU A 13 8.38 -4.70 8.21
C GLU A 13 6.88 -4.72 8.57
N LYS A 14 6.45 -3.90 9.54
CA LYS A 14 5.02 -3.66 9.77
C LYS A 14 4.51 -2.68 8.72
N GLY A 15 3.45 -3.03 7.98
CA GLY A 15 2.83 -2.13 7.01
C GLY A 15 1.91 -2.83 6.01
N GLY A 16 1.36 -2.03 5.09
CA GLY A 16 0.42 -2.51 4.07
C GLY A 16 1.04 -3.52 3.10
N ALA A 17 2.28 -3.28 2.65
CA ALA A 17 3.00 -4.20 1.75
C ALA A 17 3.17 -5.60 2.36
N THR A 18 3.57 -5.68 3.63
CA THR A 18 3.69 -6.96 4.35
C THR A 18 2.35 -7.65 4.55
N GLN A 19 1.26 -6.91 4.82
CA GLN A 19 -0.06 -7.51 4.92
C GLN A 19 -0.50 -8.12 3.57
N ASN A 20 -0.20 -7.45 2.46
CA ASN A 20 -0.45 -7.97 1.12
C ASN A 20 0.41 -9.20 0.83
N LEU A 21 1.70 -9.18 1.19
CA LEU A 21 2.59 -10.35 1.08
C LEU A 21 1.99 -11.56 1.80
N ILE A 22 1.54 -11.39 3.05
CA ILE A 22 0.93 -12.47 3.84
C ILE A 22 -0.29 -13.04 3.12
N ASN A 23 -1.18 -12.20 2.60
CA ASN A 23 -2.38 -12.67 1.91
C ASN A 23 -2.05 -13.42 0.61
N ILE A 24 -1.06 -12.94 -0.15
CA ILE A 24 -0.57 -13.58 -1.38
C ILE A 24 0.06 -14.95 -1.08
N VAL A 25 1.01 -15.00 -0.13
CA VAL A 25 1.67 -16.23 0.29
C VAL A 25 0.64 -17.25 0.80
N ASN A 26 -0.30 -16.84 1.65
CA ASN A 26 -1.33 -17.73 2.17
C ASN A 26 -2.23 -18.31 1.06
N TYR A 27 -2.55 -17.52 0.03
CA TYR A 27 -3.28 -18.04 -1.13
C TYR A 27 -2.48 -19.12 -1.85
N PHE A 28 -1.21 -18.86 -2.16
CA PHE A 28 -0.37 -19.82 -2.88
C PHE A 28 -0.11 -21.10 -2.08
N LEU A 29 0.12 -21.02 -0.77
CA LEU A 29 0.28 -22.19 0.10
C LEU A 29 -0.98 -23.07 0.13
N LYS A 30 -2.18 -22.47 0.15
CA LYS A 30 -3.45 -23.19 0.08
C LYS A 30 -3.65 -23.92 -1.25
N ASN A 31 -3.02 -23.42 -2.32
CA ASN A 31 -3.03 -24.05 -3.65
C ASN A 31 -1.83 -24.99 -3.85
N LYS A 32 -1.15 -25.42 -2.76
CA LYS A 32 -0.01 -26.35 -2.79
C LYS A 32 1.17 -25.88 -3.66
N ILE A 33 1.36 -24.56 -3.78
CA ILE A 33 2.52 -23.98 -4.47
C ILE A 33 3.64 -23.80 -3.45
N GLU A 34 4.82 -24.33 -3.76
CA GLU A 34 6.01 -24.19 -2.92
C GLU A 34 6.57 -22.77 -3.02
N ILE A 35 6.89 -22.16 -1.87
CA ILE A 35 7.39 -20.80 -1.75
C ILE A 35 8.68 -20.79 -0.96
N PHE A 36 9.72 -20.23 -1.59
CA PHE A 36 10.95 -19.84 -0.92
C PHE A 36 10.92 -18.32 -0.70
N LEU A 37 10.71 -17.89 0.54
CA LEU A 37 10.64 -16.49 0.92
C LEU A 37 12.02 -15.99 1.38
N PHE A 38 12.64 -15.11 0.59
CA PHE A 38 13.91 -14.46 0.89
C PHE A 38 13.63 -13.12 1.60
N SER A 39 13.84 -13.09 2.92
CA SER A 39 13.46 -11.94 3.75
C SER A 39 14.23 -11.92 5.06
N HIS A 40 14.52 -10.73 5.57
CA HIS A 40 14.94 -10.52 6.96
C HIS A 40 13.73 -10.50 7.90
N LYS A 41 13.82 -11.16 9.07
CA LYS A 41 12.83 -11.16 10.16
C LYS A 41 11.44 -11.73 9.83
N ALA A 42 11.28 -12.36 8.66
CA ALA A 42 10.06 -13.12 8.37
C ALA A 42 9.94 -14.34 9.29
N ASN A 43 8.72 -14.64 9.74
CA ASN A 43 8.47 -15.76 10.64
C ASN A 43 7.23 -16.55 10.17
N LYS A 44 7.30 -17.89 10.21
CA LYS A 44 6.21 -18.78 9.77
C LYS A 44 4.88 -18.49 10.48
N LYS A 45 4.88 -17.96 11.70
CA LYS A 45 3.67 -17.62 12.48
C LYS A 45 2.73 -16.61 11.81
N TYR A 46 3.22 -15.82 10.85
CA TYR A 46 2.38 -14.87 10.12
C TYR A 46 1.62 -15.51 8.96
N PHE A 47 1.97 -16.74 8.58
CA PHE A 47 1.44 -17.43 7.42
C PHE A 47 0.61 -18.66 7.80
N PHE A 48 -0.14 -19.17 6.83
CA PHE A 48 -0.85 -20.44 6.92
C PHE A 48 0.13 -21.57 7.18
N LYS A 49 -0.16 -22.43 8.17
CA LYS A 49 0.71 -23.55 8.54
C LYS A 49 0.77 -24.53 7.35
N SER A 50 1.97 -24.68 6.77
CA SER A 50 2.16 -25.46 5.55
C SER A 50 3.62 -25.88 5.41
N ASN A 51 3.84 -27.09 4.88
CA ASN A 51 5.17 -27.60 4.51
C ASN A 51 5.68 -26.98 3.19
N TYR A 52 4.81 -26.30 2.43
CA TYR A 52 5.16 -25.62 1.19
C TYR A 52 5.84 -24.26 1.41
N LEU A 53 6.08 -23.83 2.66
CA LEU A 53 6.76 -22.57 2.98
C LEU A 53 8.16 -22.80 3.57
N LYS A 54 9.17 -22.35 2.83
CA LYS A 54 10.57 -22.24 3.28
C LYS A 54 10.93 -20.76 3.38
N ILE A 55 11.36 -20.32 4.57
CA ILE A 55 11.80 -18.94 4.80
C ILE A 55 13.33 -18.95 4.88
N ILE A 56 13.97 -18.17 4.01
CA ILE A 56 15.42 -18.02 3.96
C ILE A 56 15.74 -16.67 4.59
N ASN A 57 16.12 -16.71 5.86
CA ASN A 57 16.33 -15.51 6.65
C ASN A 57 17.62 -14.81 6.22
N SER A 58 17.49 -13.57 5.76
CA SER A 58 18.65 -12.73 5.38
C SER A 58 19.16 -11.97 6.60
N LYS A 59 20.48 -11.78 6.71
CA LYS A 59 21.12 -10.97 7.76
C LYS A 59 21.92 -9.84 7.11
N PRO A 60 22.03 -8.65 7.75
CA PRO A 60 22.89 -7.60 7.25
C PRO A 60 24.32 -8.10 7.05
N ILE A 61 24.93 -7.73 5.94
CA ILE A 61 26.31 -8.00 5.59
C ILE A 61 27.20 -7.02 6.39
N LYS A 62 27.99 -7.55 7.34
CA LYS A 62 28.74 -6.74 8.31
C LYS A 62 29.66 -5.69 7.67
N TYR A 63 30.36 -6.04 6.61
CA TYR A 63 31.28 -5.15 5.90
C TYR A 63 30.58 -4.10 5.01
N MET A 64 29.24 -4.14 4.91
CA MET A 64 28.44 -3.16 4.16
C MET A 64 27.58 -2.28 5.08
N ASN A 65 27.99 -2.09 6.34
CA ASN A 65 27.25 -1.31 7.32
C ASN A 65 27.20 0.20 7.00
N PHE A 66 28.07 0.68 6.10
CA PHE A 66 28.03 2.05 5.58
C PHE A 66 26.80 2.32 4.70
N LEU A 67 26.17 1.28 4.13
CA LEU A 67 24.94 1.42 3.36
C LEU A 67 23.71 1.50 4.27
N PRO A 68 22.65 2.20 3.83
CA PRO A 68 21.36 2.13 4.51
C PRO A 68 20.92 0.67 4.72
N LEU A 69 20.44 0.34 5.92
CA LEU A 69 20.09 -1.03 6.31
C LEU A 69 19.20 -1.75 5.27
N ARG A 70 18.24 -1.04 4.66
CA ARG A 70 17.35 -1.60 3.64
C ARG A 70 18.10 -2.05 2.37
N TRP A 71 19.14 -1.33 1.98
CA TRP A 71 19.95 -1.65 0.81
C TRP A 71 20.85 -2.85 1.09
N ASN A 72 21.49 -2.85 2.26
CA ASN A 72 22.28 -3.98 2.73
C ASN A 72 21.43 -5.28 2.80
N LEU A 73 20.23 -5.21 3.39
CA LEU A 73 19.30 -6.34 3.43
C LEU A 73 18.84 -6.77 2.03
N ALA A 74 18.61 -5.83 1.11
CA ALA A 74 18.28 -6.15 -0.28
C ALA A 74 19.37 -6.98 -0.95
N LEU A 75 20.64 -6.59 -0.78
CA LEU A 75 21.79 -7.32 -1.34
C LEU A 75 21.96 -8.70 -0.69
N SER A 76 21.87 -8.79 0.64
CA SER A 76 21.92 -10.06 1.38
C SER A 76 20.83 -11.05 0.93
N SER A 77 19.59 -10.56 0.80
CA SER A 77 18.49 -11.38 0.27
C SER A 77 18.71 -11.77 -1.19
N ALA A 78 19.36 -10.92 -1.99
CA ALA A 78 19.64 -11.20 -3.40
C ALA A 78 20.73 -12.27 -3.55
N PHE A 79 21.74 -12.28 -2.69
CA PHE A 79 22.74 -13.35 -2.65
C PHE A 79 22.09 -14.71 -2.34
N ASN A 80 21.23 -14.75 -1.33
CA ASN A 80 20.47 -15.96 -1.00
C ASN A 80 19.56 -16.43 -2.15
N LEU A 81 18.89 -15.47 -2.81
CA LEU A 81 18.08 -15.74 -4.00
C LEU A 81 18.92 -16.32 -5.13
N ASN A 82 20.11 -15.75 -5.39
CA ASN A 82 21.03 -16.22 -6.42
C ASN A 82 21.37 -17.70 -6.22
N ASN A 83 21.84 -18.07 -5.01
CA ASN A 83 22.26 -19.44 -4.69
C ASN A 83 21.13 -20.45 -4.89
N HIS A 84 19.91 -20.11 -4.47
CA HIS A 84 18.74 -21.00 -4.64
C HIS A 84 18.22 -21.02 -6.07
N SER A 85 18.27 -19.90 -6.78
CA SER A 85 17.73 -19.82 -8.14
C SER A 85 18.54 -20.67 -9.13
N LYS A 86 19.86 -20.85 -8.91
CA LYS A 86 20.72 -21.74 -9.70
C LYS A 86 20.34 -23.22 -9.57
N SER A 87 19.93 -23.66 -8.38
CA SER A 87 19.61 -25.07 -8.09
C SER A 87 18.14 -25.44 -8.29
N THR A 88 17.29 -24.51 -8.75
CA THR A 88 15.86 -24.75 -8.92
C THR A 88 15.49 -25.00 -10.37
N GLU A 89 14.47 -25.83 -10.61
CA GLU A 89 13.93 -26.14 -11.94
C GLU A 89 13.57 -24.88 -12.75
N LYS A 90 13.71 -24.94 -14.08
CA LYS A 90 13.31 -23.84 -15.00
C LYS A 90 11.84 -23.43 -14.89
N SER A 91 10.97 -24.31 -14.39
CA SER A 91 9.54 -24.07 -14.16
C SER A 91 9.24 -23.11 -12.99
N SER A 92 10.25 -22.69 -12.22
CA SER A 92 10.11 -21.71 -11.14
C SER A 92 10.14 -20.25 -11.64
N ILE A 93 9.40 -19.37 -10.96
CA ILE A 93 9.42 -17.91 -11.22
C ILE A 93 10.02 -17.16 -10.03
N ILE A 94 10.72 -16.06 -10.32
CA ILE A 94 11.06 -15.06 -9.31
C ILE A 94 9.90 -14.07 -9.20
N PHE A 95 9.36 -13.91 -7.99
CA PHE A 95 8.34 -12.92 -7.69
C PHE A 95 8.86 -11.90 -6.69
N SER A 96 8.98 -10.64 -7.10
CA SER A 96 9.58 -9.57 -6.29
C SER A 96 8.55 -8.53 -5.88
N MET A 97 8.39 -8.27 -4.57
CA MET A 97 7.41 -7.28 -4.05
C MET A 97 8.01 -5.92 -3.66
N GLN A 98 9.32 -5.85 -3.42
CA GLN A 98 10.07 -4.63 -3.11
C GLN A 98 11.54 -4.78 -3.55
N SER A 99 12.28 -3.67 -3.63
CA SER A 99 13.71 -3.63 -3.98
C SER A 99 14.01 -4.45 -5.25
N HIS A 100 13.25 -4.17 -6.31
CA HIS A 100 13.16 -5.05 -7.48
C HIS A 100 14.47 -5.25 -8.23
N ILE A 101 15.33 -4.23 -8.29
CA ILE A 101 16.53 -4.20 -9.15
C ILE A 101 17.46 -5.40 -8.87
N PRO A 102 17.89 -5.69 -7.63
CA PRO A 102 18.66 -6.90 -7.34
C PRO A 102 18.00 -8.20 -7.84
N ALA A 103 16.69 -8.38 -7.63
CA ALA A 103 15.99 -9.57 -8.10
C ALA A 103 15.95 -9.67 -9.64
N ILE A 104 15.80 -8.54 -10.32
CA ILE A 104 15.85 -8.46 -11.79
C ILE A 104 17.22 -8.90 -12.30
N ILE A 105 18.29 -8.36 -11.72
CA ILE A 105 19.67 -8.71 -12.08
C ILE A 105 19.90 -10.22 -11.93
N ILE A 106 19.56 -10.79 -10.77
CA ILE A 106 19.68 -12.24 -10.52
C ILE A 106 18.85 -13.06 -11.51
N SER A 107 17.65 -12.60 -11.85
CA SER A 107 16.80 -13.28 -12.83
C SER A 107 17.47 -13.39 -14.20
N LYS A 108 18.20 -12.35 -14.63
CA LYS A 108 18.89 -12.35 -15.93
C LYS A 108 20.12 -13.23 -15.92
N PHE A 109 20.96 -13.14 -14.89
CA PHE A 109 22.12 -14.01 -14.74
C PHE A 109 21.74 -15.49 -14.74
N ASN A 110 20.65 -15.85 -14.04
CA ASN A 110 20.23 -17.25 -13.91
C ASN A 110 19.18 -17.68 -14.95
N LYS A 111 18.92 -16.85 -15.98
CA LYS A 111 17.93 -17.11 -17.05
C LYS A 111 16.55 -17.56 -16.52
N LYS A 112 16.12 -16.94 -15.41
CA LYS A 112 14.80 -17.17 -14.80
C LYS A 112 13.80 -16.14 -15.30
N LYS A 113 12.52 -16.52 -15.29
CA LYS A 113 11.40 -15.60 -15.47
C LYS A 113 11.18 -14.78 -14.21
N ILE A 114 10.88 -13.50 -14.36
CA ILE A 114 10.58 -12.61 -13.23
C ILE A 114 9.31 -11.80 -13.44
N SER A 115 8.46 -11.82 -12.41
CA SER A 115 7.38 -10.86 -12.24
C SER A 115 7.70 -9.95 -11.05
N ILE A 116 7.62 -8.64 -11.25
CA ILE A 116 7.73 -7.67 -10.15
C ILE A 116 6.36 -7.09 -9.81
N ARG A 117 6.14 -6.76 -8.53
CA ARG A 117 4.96 -6.05 -8.05
C ARG A 117 5.37 -4.69 -7.52
N ASN A 118 5.16 -3.66 -8.34
CA ASN A 118 5.56 -2.31 -8.00
C ASN A 118 4.59 -1.72 -6.96
N SER A 119 5.07 -1.54 -5.73
CA SER A 119 4.24 -1.20 -4.56
C SER A 119 3.92 0.29 -4.39
N GLU A 120 4.25 1.12 -5.39
CA GLU A 120 4.13 2.57 -5.34
C GLU A 120 3.74 3.16 -6.70
N GLU A 121 3.47 4.47 -6.76
CA GLU A 121 3.36 5.22 -8.00
C GLU A 121 4.70 5.92 -8.27
N PRO A 122 5.49 5.49 -9.29
CA PRO A 122 6.89 5.89 -9.40
C PRO A 122 7.14 7.39 -9.56
N LEU A 123 6.30 8.12 -10.29
CA LEU A 123 6.56 9.52 -10.63
C LEU A 123 6.23 10.45 -9.45
N GLY A 124 5.09 10.24 -8.77
CA GLY A 124 4.76 10.97 -7.56
C GLY A 124 5.68 10.64 -6.40
N ALA A 125 6.13 9.38 -6.26
CA ALA A 125 7.17 9.02 -5.29
C ALA A 125 8.47 9.80 -5.54
N THR A 126 8.87 10.00 -6.81
CA THR A 126 10.03 10.81 -7.16
C THR A 126 9.80 12.31 -6.94
N TYR A 127 8.64 12.84 -7.33
CA TYR A 127 8.32 14.27 -7.23
C TYR A 127 8.27 14.77 -5.78
N TYR A 128 7.68 13.98 -4.88
CA TYR A 128 7.51 14.33 -3.46
C TYR A 128 8.58 13.72 -2.54
N ALA A 129 9.67 13.16 -3.10
CA ALA A 129 10.77 12.64 -2.30
C ALA A 129 11.52 13.76 -1.57
N ASP A 130 11.95 13.48 -0.33
CA ASP A 130 12.79 14.40 0.43
C ASP A 130 14.15 14.61 -0.24
N ASN A 131 14.76 13.54 -0.75
CA ASN A 131 15.97 13.61 -1.57
C ASN A 131 15.62 13.37 -3.05
N ARG A 132 15.34 14.47 -3.76
CA ARG A 132 14.95 14.45 -5.18
C ARG A 132 16.03 13.87 -6.09
N PHE A 133 17.30 14.16 -5.82
CA PHE A 133 18.42 13.63 -6.61
C PHE A 133 18.48 12.11 -6.52
N LEU A 134 18.45 11.56 -5.30
CA LEU A 134 18.43 10.10 -5.11
C LEU A 134 17.17 9.48 -5.72
N ALA A 135 16.02 10.14 -5.61
CA ALA A 135 14.78 9.65 -6.19
C ALA A 135 14.78 9.68 -7.73
N LEU A 136 15.45 10.65 -8.34
CA LEU A 136 15.69 10.71 -9.78
C LEU A 136 16.63 9.59 -10.22
N LEU A 137 17.73 9.36 -9.50
CA LEU A 137 18.62 8.23 -9.74
C LEU A 137 17.87 6.89 -9.70
N VAL A 138 17.02 6.70 -8.67
CA VAL A 138 16.17 5.50 -8.58
C VAL A 138 15.21 5.40 -9.76
N LEU A 139 14.65 6.51 -10.25
CA LEU A 139 13.77 6.52 -11.43
C LEU A 139 14.52 6.11 -12.70
N VAL A 140 15.76 6.61 -12.89
CA VAL A 140 16.65 6.23 -13.99
C VAL A 140 16.97 4.74 -13.93
N LEU A 141 17.30 4.21 -12.76
CA LEU A 141 17.53 2.77 -12.58
C LEU A 141 16.25 1.96 -12.91
N LYS A 142 15.06 2.43 -12.51
CA LYS A 142 13.81 1.78 -12.90
C LYS A 142 13.63 1.77 -14.42
N PHE A 143 13.93 2.87 -15.11
CA PHE A 143 13.88 2.92 -16.57
C PHE A 143 14.72 1.80 -17.20
N PHE A 144 15.97 1.60 -16.78
CA PHE A 144 16.80 0.51 -17.34
C PHE A 144 16.31 -0.88 -16.91
N PHE A 145 16.18 -1.13 -15.61
CA PHE A 145 15.98 -2.48 -15.10
C PHE A 145 14.54 -2.99 -15.27
N TYR A 146 13.52 -2.12 -15.20
CA TYR A 146 12.15 -2.59 -15.37
C TYR A 146 11.91 -3.08 -16.80
N ASN A 147 12.62 -2.51 -17.78
CA ASN A 147 12.58 -2.99 -19.17
C ASN A 147 13.12 -4.42 -19.34
N LEU A 148 13.88 -4.94 -18.38
CA LEU A 148 14.35 -6.33 -18.38
C LEU A 148 13.33 -7.33 -17.82
N THR A 149 12.28 -6.91 -17.13
CA THR A 149 11.30 -7.85 -16.53
C THR A 149 10.40 -8.55 -17.56
N ASP A 150 9.93 -9.77 -17.24
CA ASP A 150 8.91 -10.47 -18.04
C ASP A 150 7.49 -9.92 -17.75
N GLN A 151 7.24 -9.48 -16.51
CA GLN A 151 5.98 -8.85 -16.12
C GLN A 151 6.17 -7.84 -14.99
N ILE A 152 5.37 -6.77 -15.04
CA ILE A 152 5.26 -5.75 -14.00
C ILE A 152 3.80 -5.65 -13.58
N ILE A 153 3.55 -5.85 -12.29
CA ILE A 153 2.21 -5.73 -11.72
C ILE A 153 2.09 -4.36 -11.06
N ALA A 154 1.26 -3.50 -11.65
CA ALA A 154 0.80 -2.24 -11.07
C ALA A 154 -0.31 -2.49 -10.04
N ILE A 155 -0.42 -1.63 -9.02
CA ILE A 155 -1.38 -1.77 -7.92
C ILE A 155 -2.58 -0.82 -7.99
N SER A 156 -2.60 0.07 -8.96
CA SER A 156 -3.63 1.10 -9.20
C SER A 156 -3.54 1.59 -10.65
N GLU A 157 -4.62 2.19 -11.17
CA GLU A 157 -4.63 2.86 -12.48
C GLU A 157 -3.50 3.90 -12.59
N LYS A 158 -3.33 4.76 -11.57
CA LYS A 158 -2.28 5.81 -11.57
C LYS A 158 -0.85 5.23 -11.55
N SER A 159 -0.62 4.13 -10.82
CA SER A 159 0.68 3.43 -10.82
C SER A 159 0.96 2.81 -12.18
N GLU A 160 -0.05 2.24 -12.83
CA GLU A 160 0.06 1.70 -14.19
C GLU A 160 0.41 2.79 -15.21
N GLU A 161 -0.28 3.94 -15.15
CA GLU A 161 0.01 5.11 -16.01
C GLU A 161 1.45 5.60 -15.84
N SER A 162 1.91 5.77 -14.59
CA SER A 162 3.28 6.17 -14.31
C SER A 162 4.31 5.14 -14.78
N LEU A 163 4.03 3.84 -14.64
CA LEU A 163 4.88 2.78 -15.16
C LEU A 163 4.95 2.80 -16.70
N LYS A 164 3.83 3.05 -17.39
CA LYS A 164 3.77 3.14 -18.87
C LYS A 164 4.60 4.30 -19.43
N LYS A 165 4.92 5.31 -18.61
CA LYS A 165 5.81 6.42 -18.99
C LYS A 165 7.30 6.08 -18.89
N ILE A 166 7.68 5.08 -18.08
CA ILE A 166 9.09 4.70 -17.86
C ILE A 166 9.48 3.34 -18.45
N VAL A 167 8.50 2.52 -18.85
CA VAL A 167 8.74 1.20 -19.45
C VAL A 167 8.39 1.25 -20.93
N ILE A 168 9.33 0.81 -21.77
CA ILE A 168 9.23 0.82 -23.23
C ILE A 168 8.16 -0.18 -23.69
N PHE A 169 8.27 -1.43 -23.25
CA PHE A 169 7.34 -2.50 -23.63
C PHE A 169 6.09 -2.52 -22.73
N LYS A 170 5.14 -1.63 -23.00
CA LYS A 170 3.93 -1.43 -22.18
C LYS A 170 3.08 -2.70 -21.98
N LYS A 171 3.08 -3.65 -22.93
CA LYS A 171 2.29 -4.90 -22.88
C LYS A 171 2.60 -5.79 -21.67
N LYS A 172 3.75 -5.62 -21.03
CA LYS A 172 4.14 -6.41 -19.84
C LYS A 172 3.66 -5.81 -18.52
N ILE A 173 3.13 -4.59 -18.55
CA ILE A 173 2.52 -3.96 -17.39
C ILE A 173 1.07 -4.45 -17.30
N ILE A 174 0.69 -4.97 -16.15
CA ILE A 174 -0.68 -5.39 -15.86
C ILE A 174 -1.16 -4.77 -14.55
N LEU A 175 -2.43 -4.39 -14.51
CA LEU A 175 -3.07 -3.89 -13.30
C LEU A 175 -3.65 -5.06 -12.49
N ILE A 176 -3.09 -5.30 -11.30
CA ILE A 176 -3.71 -6.17 -10.30
C ILE A 176 -3.68 -5.48 -8.94
N LEU A 177 -4.86 -5.13 -8.44
CA LEU A 177 -5.05 -4.48 -7.14
C LEU A 177 -4.55 -5.37 -5.98
N ASN A 178 -4.29 -4.77 -4.81
CA ASN A 178 -3.86 -5.57 -3.66
C ASN A 178 -5.01 -6.47 -3.14
N PRO A 179 -4.75 -7.76 -2.86
CA PRO A 179 -5.66 -8.63 -2.12
C PRO A 179 -5.57 -8.31 -0.62
N TYR A 180 -6.08 -7.15 -0.22
CA TYR A 180 -5.94 -6.65 1.15
C TYR A 180 -7.01 -7.20 2.10
N LEU A 181 -8.28 -7.22 1.67
CA LEU A 181 -9.42 -7.56 2.52
C LEU A 181 -9.59 -9.07 2.68
N LYS A 182 -9.58 -9.52 3.94
CA LYS A 182 -9.92 -10.89 4.32
C LYS A 182 -11.43 -11.16 4.31
N LYS A 183 -12.22 -10.15 4.67
CA LYS A 183 -13.69 -10.24 4.71
C LYS A 183 -14.34 -8.89 4.45
N ILE A 184 -15.52 -8.93 3.84
CA ILE A 184 -16.40 -7.78 3.69
C ILE A 184 -17.29 -7.73 4.93
N LEU A 185 -17.29 -6.60 5.63
CA LEU A 185 -18.06 -6.44 6.87
C LEU A 185 -19.54 -6.18 6.58
N LYS A 186 -20.43 -6.75 7.39
CA LYS A 186 -21.81 -6.29 7.52
C LYS A 186 -21.87 -5.35 8.73
N ILE A 187 -22.13 -4.07 8.50
CA ILE A 187 -22.11 -3.06 9.57
C ILE A 187 -23.51 -2.93 10.16
N LYS A 188 -23.63 -3.13 11.47
CA LYS A 188 -24.83 -2.70 12.22
C LYS A 188 -24.65 -1.22 12.54
N LYS A 189 -25.61 -0.39 12.10
CA LYS A 189 -25.58 1.08 12.31
C LYS A 189 -25.42 1.40 13.79
N LYS A 190 -24.70 2.48 14.07
CA LYS A 190 -24.49 3.03 15.41
C LYS A 190 -25.39 4.23 15.65
N LYS A 191 -25.72 4.52 16.92
CA LYS A 191 -26.36 5.78 17.33
C LYS A 191 -25.49 6.95 16.89
N LYS A 192 -26.10 7.99 16.33
CA LYS A 192 -25.43 9.24 15.96
C LYS A 192 -24.89 9.92 17.22
N SER A 193 -23.64 10.37 17.14
CA SER A 193 -23.02 11.27 18.12
C SER A 193 -23.53 12.69 17.90
N LYS A 194 -23.57 13.54 18.95
CA LYS A 194 -23.85 14.99 18.80
C LYS A 194 -22.76 15.74 18.03
N LYS A 195 -21.54 15.19 17.98
CA LYS A 195 -20.38 15.74 17.26
C LYS A 195 -20.14 15.00 15.93
N PHE A 196 -19.64 15.74 14.95
CA PHE A 196 -19.16 15.21 13.67
C PHE A 196 -17.70 14.74 13.82
N SER A 197 -17.50 13.43 13.77
CA SER A 197 -16.19 12.82 14.03
C SER A 197 -15.43 12.50 12.73
N ILE A 198 -14.29 13.15 12.56
CA ILE A 198 -13.34 12.91 11.47
C ILE A 198 -12.26 11.94 11.94
N LEU A 199 -11.93 10.96 11.11
CA LEU A 199 -10.85 10.01 11.35
C LEU A 199 -9.82 10.06 10.24
N SER A 200 -8.55 10.02 10.63
CA SER A 200 -7.44 9.72 9.72
C SER A 200 -6.49 8.72 10.37
N VAL A 201 -5.95 7.79 9.57
CA VAL A 201 -5.11 6.69 10.06
C VAL A 201 -3.91 6.54 9.15
N GLY A 202 -2.70 6.49 9.71
CA GLY A 202 -1.49 6.32 8.90
C GLY A 202 -0.19 6.48 9.66
N ARG A 203 0.93 6.33 8.94
CA ARG A 203 2.27 6.65 9.47
C ARG A 203 2.43 8.17 9.58
N ILE A 204 2.78 8.69 10.75
CA ILE A 204 2.95 10.13 10.97
C ILE A 204 4.27 10.59 10.33
N THR A 205 4.19 10.94 9.05
CA THR A 205 5.31 11.23 8.16
C THR A 205 4.90 12.31 7.18
N LYS A 206 5.87 13.01 6.57
CA LYS A 206 5.61 14.06 5.58
C LYS A 206 4.70 13.59 4.45
N GLN A 207 4.93 12.37 3.95
CA GLN A 207 4.09 11.72 2.93
C GLN A 207 2.58 11.77 3.23
N LYS A 208 2.18 11.57 4.50
CA LYS A 208 0.75 11.52 4.89
C LYS A 208 0.12 12.89 5.06
N ASN A 209 0.93 13.95 5.17
CA ASN A 209 0.50 15.35 5.29
C ASN A 209 -0.64 15.55 6.31
N PHE A 210 -0.40 15.12 7.55
CA PHE A 210 -1.35 15.34 8.64
C PHE A 210 -1.48 16.83 9.01
N ASP A 211 -0.46 17.64 8.73
CA ASP A 211 -0.47 19.08 8.99
C ASP A 211 -1.59 19.78 8.24
N LEU A 212 -1.72 19.52 6.93
CA LEU A 212 -2.82 20.03 6.10
C LEU A 212 -4.20 19.73 6.72
N LEU A 213 -4.39 18.49 7.20
CA LEU A 213 -5.65 18.08 7.83
C LEU A 213 -5.89 18.76 9.18
N ILE A 214 -4.85 18.88 10.00
CA ILE A 214 -4.92 19.54 11.30
C ILE A 214 -5.28 21.02 11.12
N ASP A 215 -4.63 21.70 10.18
CA ASP A 215 -4.85 23.12 9.91
C ASP A 215 -6.28 23.35 9.38
N SER A 216 -6.72 22.51 8.43
CA SER A 216 -8.08 22.55 7.89
C SER A 216 -9.16 22.39 8.96
N VAL A 217 -9.01 21.39 9.85
CA VAL A 217 -9.99 21.16 10.92
C VAL A 217 -9.91 22.26 11.98
N SER A 218 -8.72 22.78 12.27
CA SER A 218 -8.54 23.89 13.22
C SER A 218 -9.28 25.14 12.73
N ASN A 219 -9.16 25.48 11.45
CA ASN A 219 -9.88 26.60 10.85
C ASN A 219 -11.39 26.40 10.88
N LEU A 220 -11.87 25.24 10.43
CA LEU A 220 -13.30 24.93 10.46
C LEU A 220 -13.89 24.94 11.87
N SER A 221 -13.11 24.57 12.89
CA SER A 221 -13.56 24.56 14.30
C SER A 221 -13.83 25.95 14.88
N LYS A 222 -13.34 27.02 14.23
CA LYS A 222 -13.70 28.41 14.56
C LYS A 222 -15.18 28.66 14.26
N LYS A 223 -15.68 28.11 13.13
CA LYS A 223 -17.07 28.21 12.65
C LYS A 223 -17.98 27.09 13.18
N TYR A 224 -17.45 25.89 13.36
CA TYR A 224 -18.20 24.68 13.73
C TYR A 224 -17.63 24.03 14.99
N LYS A 225 -18.23 24.33 16.16
CA LYS A 225 -17.75 23.83 17.47
C LYS A 225 -17.92 22.32 17.68
N ASN A 226 -18.69 21.65 16.82
CA ASN A 226 -19.03 20.23 16.93
C ASN A 226 -18.20 19.32 16.01
N ILE A 227 -17.05 19.77 15.49
CA ILE A 227 -16.14 18.95 14.67
C ILE A 227 -14.96 18.47 15.52
N ASP A 228 -14.80 17.14 15.61
CA ASP A 228 -13.65 16.51 16.26
C ASP A 228 -12.81 15.74 15.23
N LEU A 229 -11.48 15.80 15.34
CA LEU A 229 -10.54 15.01 14.54
C LEU A 229 -9.79 14.01 15.43
N THR A 230 -9.78 12.74 15.01
CA THR A 230 -8.92 11.70 15.58
C THR A 230 -7.92 11.22 14.55
N ILE A 231 -6.63 11.33 14.87
CA ILE A 231 -5.52 10.77 14.09
C ILE A 231 -4.98 9.56 14.82
N VAL A 232 -4.90 8.40 14.15
CA VAL A 232 -4.33 7.17 14.72
C VAL A 232 -3.08 6.78 13.94
N GLY A 233 -1.92 6.75 14.60
CA GLY A 233 -0.67 6.52 13.90
C GLY A 233 0.57 6.53 14.78
N ASN A 234 1.72 6.25 14.15
CA ASN A 234 3.04 6.54 14.69
C ASN A 234 4.00 6.86 13.52
N GLY A 235 5.12 7.52 13.79
CA GLY A 235 6.12 7.86 12.78
C GLY A 235 7.04 8.99 13.24
N ASP A 236 7.96 9.37 12.36
CA ASP A 236 9.06 10.27 12.70
C ASP A 236 8.57 11.70 13.04
N LEU A 237 7.38 12.09 12.55
CA LEU A 237 6.75 13.37 12.86
C LEU A 237 5.77 13.31 14.04
N PHE A 238 5.77 12.24 14.84
CA PHE A 238 4.81 12.09 15.96
C PHE A 238 4.95 13.22 16.99
N LYS A 239 6.17 13.57 17.40
CA LYS A 239 6.43 14.66 18.37
C LYS A 239 5.97 16.01 17.81
N HIS A 240 6.39 16.35 16.60
CA HIS A 240 5.93 17.55 15.88
C HIS A 240 4.39 17.65 15.86
N THR A 241 3.72 16.52 15.58
CA THR A 241 2.25 16.49 15.52
C THR A 241 1.63 16.69 16.90
N CYS A 242 2.21 16.16 17.98
CA CYS A 242 1.79 16.44 19.36
C CYS A 242 1.87 17.94 19.67
N ASP A 243 3.01 18.56 19.36
CA ASP A 243 3.26 19.98 19.64
C ASP A 243 2.28 20.86 18.84
N LYS A 244 2.05 20.52 17.56
CA LYS A 244 1.10 21.22 16.68
C LYS A 244 -0.34 21.16 17.20
N ILE A 245 -0.74 20.10 17.89
CA ILE A 245 -2.10 19.98 18.45
C ILE A 245 -2.19 20.38 19.92
N PHE A 246 -1.09 20.82 20.55
CA PHE A 246 -1.09 21.32 21.91
C PHE A 246 -2.13 22.46 22.02
N ASN A 247 -3.03 22.36 23.01
CA ASN A 247 -4.21 23.23 23.22
C ASN A 247 -5.40 23.07 22.25
N LYS A 248 -5.36 22.17 21.25
CA LYS A 248 -6.50 21.90 20.36
C LYS A 248 -7.40 20.80 20.92
N LYS A 249 -8.36 21.17 21.78
CA LYS A 249 -9.27 20.23 22.49
C LYS A 249 -10.09 19.30 21.56
N ASN A 250 -10.31 19.71 20.32
CA ASN A 250 -11.07 18.95 19.32
C ASN A 250 -10.21 18.01 18.46
N ILE A 251 -8.88 18.01 18.62
CA ILE A 251 -7.97 17.16 17.84
C ILE A 251 -7.25 16.19 18.79
N LYS A 252 -7.26 14.90 18.44
CA LYS A 252 -6.62 13.84 19.24
C LYS A 252 -5.65 13.05 18.38
N LEU A 253 -4.41 12.93 18.84
CA LEU A 253 -3.41 12.02 18.28
C LEU A 253 -3.30 10.77 19.16
N ILE A 254 -3.48 9.61 18.55
CA ILE A 254 -3.49 8.31 19.23
C ILE A 254 -2.38 7.46 18.65
N LYS A 255 -1.49 6.94 19.52
CA LYS A 255 -0.47 5.96 19.11
C LYS A 255 -1.11 4.76 18.42
N TRP A 256 -0.44 4.24 17.39
CA TRP A 256 -0.92 3.10 16.59
C TRP A 256 -1.54 1.98 17.44
N LYS A 257 -2.72 1.51 17.02
CA LYS A 257 -3.44 0.38 17.63
C LYS A 257 -3.64 -0.73 16.60
N LYS A 258 -3.49 -1.98 17.04
CA LYS A 258 -3.76 -3.17 16.20
C LYS A 258 -5.25 -3.29 15.82
N ASN A 259 -6.14 -2.94 16.74
CA ASN A 259 -7.58 -2.97 16.51
C ASN A 259 -8.10 -1.55 16.21
N LEU A 260 -8.36 -1.27 14.93
CA LEU A 260 -8.87 0.02 14.48
C LEU A 260 -10.41 0.10 14.45
N LYS A 261 -11.12 -1.03 14.65
CA LYS A 261 -12.59 -1.12 14.63
C LYS A 261 -13.28 -0.05 15.49
N PRO A 262 -12.83 0.25 16.73
CA PRO A 262 -13.51 1.24 17.57
C PRO A 262 -13.48 2.64 16.98
N PHE A 263 -12.41 3.01 16.26
CA PHE A 263 -12.28 4.32 15.63
C PHE A 263 -13.21 4.42 14.43
N PHE A 264 -13.12 3.48 13.49
CA PHE A 264 -14.00 3.46 12.32
C PHE A 264 -15.49 3.48 12.71
N LEU A 265 -15.91 2.69 13.70
CA LEU A 265 -17.30 2.69 14.15
C LEU A 265 -17.75 4.00 14.82
N LYS A 266 -16.85 4.89 15.23
CA LYS A 266 -17.21 6.17 15.88
C LYS A 266 -17.15 7.35 14.91
N SER A 267 -16.73 7.13 13.67
CA SER A 267 -16.43 8.21 12.72
C SER A 267 -17.55 8.43 11.71
N ASP A 268 -17.76 9.69 11.37
CA ASP A 268 -18.70 10.15 10.35
C ASP A 268 -18.01 10.38 9.01
N LEU A 269 -16.72 10.76 9.03
CA LEU A 269 -15.91 11.00 7.84
C LEU A 269 -14.51 10.43 8.01
N PHE A 270 -14.01 9.73 7.00
CA PHE A 270 -12.60 9.36 6.90
C PHE A 270 -11.88 10.30 5.93
N VAL A 271 -10.72 10.82 6.32
CA VAL A 271 -9.92 11.75 5.50
C VAL A 271 -8.52 11.20 5.24
N LEU A 272 -8.13 11.18 3.96
CA LEU A 272 -6.78 10.85 3.48
C LEU A 272 -6.13 12.06 2.79
N SER A 273 -5.15 12.70 3.44
CA SER A 273 -4.51 13.94 2.96
C SER A 273 -3.13 13.75 2.31
N SER A 274 -2.76 12.53 1.94
CA SER A 274 -1.38 12.19 1.53
C SER A 274 -0.90 12.90 0.25
N TYR A 275 0.41 13.13 0.13
CA TYR A 275 1.06 13.60 -1.10
C TYR A 275 1.16 12.51 -2.18
N TYR A 276 1.45 11.27 -1.76
CA TYR A 276 1.51 10.11 -2.64
C TYR A 276 1.20 8.83 -1.85
N GLU A 277 0.74 7.80 -2.57
CA GLU A 277 0.39 6.48 -2.04
C GLU A 277 0.75 5.40 -3.05
N GLY A 278 0.73 4.14 -2.61
CA GLY A 278 0.62 3.01 -3.51
C GLY A 278 -0.85 2.68 -3.76
N LEU A 279 -1.45 1.97 -2.80
CA LEU A 279 -2.89 1.74 -2.70
C LEU A 279 -3.26 1.85 -1.22
N PRO A 280 -4.00 2.89 -0.79
CA PRO A 280 -4.19 3.19 0.62
C PRO A 280 -5.13 2.19 1.30
N ASN A 281 -4.56 1.16 1.92
CA ASN A 281 -5.30 0.10 2.63
C ASN A 281 -6.28 0.65 3.69
N VAL A 282 -5.93 1.73 4.39
CA VAL A 282 -6.81 2.37 5.39
C VAL A 282 -8.05 3.02 4.77
N LEU A 283 -7.98 3.47 3.52
CA LEU A 283 -9.14 3.96 2.78
C LEU A 283 -10.06 2.78 2.39
N ILE A 284 -9.48 1.64 2.02
CA ILE A 284 -10.23 0.40 1.82
C ILE A 284 -10.94 0.00 3.13
N ASP A 285 -10.26 0.09 4.27
CA ASP A 285 -10.90 -0.17 5.57
C ASP A 285 -12.07 0.78 5.82
N ALA A 286 -11.91 2.09 5.61
CA ALA A 286 -12.97 3.07 5.76
C ALA A 286 -14.22 2.75 4.91
N VAL A 287 -14.02 2.41 3.63
CA VAL A 287 -15.09 1.94 2.74
C VAL A 287 -15.72 0.65 3.26
N ASN A 288 -14.91 -0.29 3.80
CA ASN A 288 -15.43 -1.54 4.36
C ASN A 288 -16.29 -1.31 5.63
N TYR A 289 -16.06 -0.21 6.35
CA TYR A 289 -16.91 0.26 7.45
C TYR A 289 -18.06 1.18 6.99
N GLU A 290 -18.26 1.34 5.68
CA GLU A 290 -19.27 2.20 5.06
C GLU A 290 -19.15 3.67 5.47
N ILE A 291 -17.96 4.14 5.79
CA ILE A 291 -17.75 5.52 6.23
C ILE A 291 -17.60 6.40 4.98
N PRO A 292 -18.31 7.53 4.88
CA PRO A 292 -17.96 8.60 3.95
C PRO A 292 -16.46 8.86 3.89
N CYS A 293 -15.93 8.96 2.67
CA CYS A 293 -14.50 9.16 2.45
C CYS A 293 -14.26 10.45 1.68
N LEU A 294 -13.25 11.21 2.13
CA LEU A 294 -12.67 12.35 1.44
C LEU A 294 -11.17 12.09 1.32
N ALA A 295 -10.65 12.12 0.10
CA ALA A 295 -9.25 11.80 -0.16
C ALA A 295 -8.62 12.73 -1.18
N THR A 296 -7.34 12.99 -1.01
CA THR A 296 -6.47 13.62 -2.01
C THR A 296 -6.30 12.69 -3.23
N ASP A 297 -6.10 13.26 -4.42
CA ASP A 297 -6.01 12.53 -5.69
C ASP A 297 -4.65 11.83 -5.88
N VAL A 298 -4.36 10.88 -5.00
CA VAL A 298 -3.17 10.03 -5.03
C VAL A 298 -3.49 8.64 -5.58
N SER A 299 -2.43 7.91 -5.92
CA SER A 299 -2.54 6.56 -6.47
C SER A 299 -3.41 5.64 -5.60
N GLY A 300 -4.32 4.92 -6.26
CA GLY A 300 -5.27 4.01 -5.62
C GLY A 300 -6.58 4.66 -5.17
N VAL A 301 -6.64 5.99 -4.99
CA VAL A 301 -7.85 6.67 -4.48
C VAL A 301 -8.99 6.59 -5.48
N ARG A 302 -8.73 6.86 -6.77
CA ARG A 302 -9.73 6.74 -7.84
C ARG A 302 -10.21 5.30 -8.00
N ASP A 303 -9.32 4.31 -7.84
CA ASP A 303 -9.66 2.89 -7.88
C ASP A 303 -10.62 2.50 -6.73
N ILE A 304 -10.35 2.99 -5.52
CA ILE A 304 -11.12 2.68 -4.31
C ILE A 304 -12.47 3.42 -4.30
N LEU A 305 -12.46 4.70 -4.65
CA LEU A 305 -13.65 5.59 -4.62
C LEU A 305 -14.38 5.69 -5.97
N ILE A 306 -14.16 4.74 -6.87
CA ILE A 306 -14.91 4.60 -8.13
C ILE A 306 -14.92 5.91 -8.93
N LYS A 307 -13.74 6.50 -9.15
CA LYS A 307 -13.55 7.76 -9.87
C LYS A 307 -14.42 8.90 -9.32
N GLY A 308 -14.59 8.95 -8.00
CA GLY A 308 -15.37 9.98 -7.29
C GLY A 308 -16.85 9.63 -7.05
N LYS A 309 -17.37 8.54 -7.63
CA LYS A 309 -18.76 8.10 -7.36
C LYS A 309 -18.93 7.53 -5.95
N GLY A 310 -17.83 7.02 -5.38
CA GLY A 310 -17.78 6.35 -4.08
C GLY A 310 -17.35 7.22 -2.89
N GLY A 311 -16.94 8.45 -3.14
CA GLY A 311 -16.43 9.39 -2.13
C GLY A 311 -15.84 10.63 -2.79
N LEU A 312 -15.49 11.64 -2.00
CA LEU A 312 -14.94 12.90 -2.51
C LEU A 312 -13.44 12.75 -2.81
N ILE A 313 -13.03 13.30 -3.94
CA ILE A 313 -11.63 13.35 -4.37
C ILE A 313 -11.25 14.81 -4.59
N ILE A 314 -10.16 15.26 -3.97
CA ILE A 314 -9.66 16.64 -4.07
C ILE A 314 -8.22 16.67 -4.60
N PRO A 315 -7.76 17.79 -5.15
CA PRO A 315 -6.35 17.97 -5.50
C PRO A 315 -5.42 17.74 -4.30
N ASN A 316 -4.19 17.34 -4.60
CA ASN A 316 -3.15 17.20 -3.57
C ASN A 316 -2.78 18.56 -2.99
N ASN A 317 -2.58 18.61 -1.67
CA ASN A 317 -2.06 19.79 -0.96
C ASN A 317 -2.87 21.08 -1.15
N ASP A 318 -4.19 20.95 -1.33
CA ASP A 318 -5.11 22.09 -1.49
C ASP A 318 -5.97 22.23 -0.23
N GLN A 319 -5.59 23.17 0.63
CA GLN A 319 -6.23 23.40 1.92
C GLN A 319 -7.68 23.90 1.75
N ASP A 320 -7.90 24.87 0.85
CA ASP A 320 -9.22 25.45 0.63
C ASP A 320 -10.22 24.40 0.13
N LYS A 321 -9.81 23.54 -0.81
CA LYS A 321 -10.64 22.44 -1.28
C LYS A 321 -10.87 21.41 -0.18
N LEU A 322 -9.87 21.13 0.68
CA LEU A 322 -10.04 20.22 1.81
C LEU A 322 -11.08 20.77 2.80
N GLU A 323 -10.94 22.02 3.22
CA GLU A 323 -11.87 22.69 4.14
C GLU A 323 -13.30 22.72 3.57
N LYS A 324 -13.47 23.16 2.31
CA LYS A 324 -14.78 23.20 1.63
C LYS A 324 -15.43 21.82 1.55
N ASN A 325 -14.65 20.76 1.29
CA ASN A 325 -15.20 19.40 1.20
C ASN A 325 -15.48 18.76 2.56
N ILE A 326 -14.76 19.13 3.62
CA ILE A 326 -15.12 18.75 5.00
C ILE A 326 -16.44 19.43 5.39
N GLU A 327 -16.58 20.73 5.14
CA GLU A 327 -17.84 21.46 5.40
C GLU A 327 -19.01 20.89 4.58
N TYR A 328 -18.79 20.59 3.30
CA TYR A 328 -19.79 19.93 2.47
C TYR A 328 -20.19 18.55 3.03
N SER A 329 -19.23 17.78 3.54
CA SER A 329 -19.49 16.47 4.15
C SER A 329 -20.31 16.57 5.43
N LEU A 330 -20.06 17.59 6.25
CA LEU A 330 -20.86 17.90 7.43
C LEU A 330 -22.31 18.20 7.05
N LYS A 331 -22.53 19.06 6.04
CA LYS A 331 -23.86 19.51 5.60
C LYS A 331 -24.63 18.44 4.81
N ASN A 332 -23.94 17.53 4.13
CA ASN A 332 -24.54 16.59 3.16
C ASN A 332 -24.33 15.11 3.55
N TYR A 333 -24.23 14.80 4.83
CA TYR A 333 -23.88 13.46 5.32
C TYR A 333 -24.69 12.31 4.68
N SER A 334 -26.00 12.49 4.47
CA SER A 334 -26.86 11.47 3.85
C SER A 334 -26.43 11.14 2.42
N LYS A 335 -26.07 12.15 1.62
CA LYS A 335 -25.54 11.99 0.25
C LYS A 335 -24.20 11.28 0.27
N LEU A 336 -23.30 11.70 1.15
CA LEU A 336 -22.00 11.06 1.32
C LEU A 336 -22.12 9.60 1.75
N LYS A 337 -23.11 9.28 2.60
CA LYS A 337 -23.39 7.90 2.99
C LYS A 337 -23.85 7.04 1.82
N LYS A 338 -24.67 7.59 0.91
CA LYS A 338 -25.03 6.91 -0.35
C LYS A 338 -23.80 6.64 -1.22
N MET A 339 -22.88 7.61 -1.34
CA MET A 339 -21.61 7.43 -2.06
C MET A 339 -20.76 6.31 -1.43
N ALA A 340 -20.62 6.29 -0.11
CA ALA A 340 -19.87 5.24 0.59
C ALA A 340 -20.43 3.83 0.31
N LEU A 341 -21.75 3.69 0.18
CA LEU A 341 -22.39 2.42 -0.19
C LEU A 341 -22.07 1.99 -1.63
N ILE A 342 -21.95 2.94 -2.57
CA ILE A 342 -21.50 2.64 -3.94
C ILE A 342 -20.09 2.05 -3.93
N ALA A 343 -19.16 2.67 -3.18
CA ALA A 343 -17.80 2.13 -3.03
C ALA A 343 -17.80 0.75 -2.35
N LYS A 344 -18.60 0.60 -1.29
CA LYS A 344 -18.76 -0.66 -0.55
C LYS A 344 -19.20 -1.81 -1.45
N ASN A 345 -20.16 -1.58 -2.35
CA ASN A 345 -20.66 -2.61 -3.28
C ASN A 345 -19.58 -3.12 -4.25
N LYS A 346 -18.52 -2.36 -4.49
CA LYS A 346 -17.40 -2.73 -5.37
C LYS A 346 -16.13 -3.10 -4.61
N ILE A 347 -16.20 -3.21 -3.28
CA ILE A 347 -15.03 -3.46 -2.43
C ILE A 347 -14.47 -4.88 -2.55
N PHE A 348 -15.27 -5.83 -3.07
CA PHE A 348 -14.86 -7.21 -3.30
C PHE A 348 -13.63 -7.32 -4.22
N ARG A 349 -13.38 -6.30 -5.05
CA ARG A 349 -12.18 -6.18 -5.90
C ARG A 349 -10.86 -6.10 -5.13
N PHE A 350 -10.89 -5.89 -3.81
CA PHE A 350 -9.70 -5.88 -2.95
C PHE A 350 -9.55 -7.16 -2.12
N THR A 351 -10.26 -8.23 -2.47
CA THR A 351 -10.19 -9.53 -1.80
C THR A 351 -9.21 -10.49 -2.49
N ASN A 352 -9.23 -11.78 -2.13
CA ASN A 352 -8.36 -12.81 -2.69
C ASN A 352 -8.56 -13.07 -4.20
N ILE A 353 -9.57 -12.48 -4.85
CA ILE A 353 -9.75 -12.55 -6.31
C ILE A 353 -8.48 -12.12 -7.07
N ASN A 354 -7.75 -11.13 -6.53
CA ASN A 354 -6.51 -10.66 -7.13
C ASN A 354 -5.38 -11.69 -7.04
N CYS A 355 -5.38 -12.56 -6.03
CA CYS A 355 -4.42 -13.66 -5.97
C CYS A 355 -4.64 -14.68 -7.10
N VAL A 356 -5.91 -14.94 -7.45
CA VAL A 356 -6.26 -15.81 -8.59
C VAL A 356 -5.76 -15.21 -9.89
N LEU A 357 -5.94 -13.91 -10.10
CA LEU A 357 -5.42 -13.20 -11.27
C LEU A 357 -3.88 -13.30 -11.35
N MET A 358 -3.17 -13.09 -10.25
CA MET A 358 -1.71 -13.25 -10.21
C MET A 358 -1.28 -14.68 -10.57
N HIS A 359 -1.95 -15.68 -10.01
CA HIS A 359 -1.64 -17.08 -10.31
C HIS A 359 -1.81 -17.40 -11.80
N LYS A 360 -2.90 -16.94 -12.44
CA LYS A 360 -3.11 -17.10 -13.89
C LYS A 360 -1.98 -16.44 -14.70
N GLN A 361 -1.54 -15.26 -14.29
CA GLN A 361 -0.47 -14.53 -14.97
C GLN A 361 0.89 -15.22 -14.85
N PHE A 362 1.23 -15.77 -13.69
CA PHE A 362 2.48 -16.53 -13.52
C PHE A 362 2.51 -17.79 -14.40
N ASN A 363 1.39 -18.50 -14.51
CA ASN A 363 1.25 -19.63 -15.43
C ASN A 363 1.45 -19.21 -16.90
N LYS A 364 0.90 -18.04 -17.29
CA LYS A 364 1.10 -17.49 -18.63
C LYS A 364 2.59 -17.25 -18.91
N ILE A 365 3.30 -16.55 -18.01
CA ILE A 365 4.73 -16.21 -18.21
C ILE A 365 5.61 -17.45 -18.35
N ILE A 366 5.36 -18.51 -17.58
CA ILE A 366 6.17 -19.73 -17.62
C ILE A 366 5.91 -20.54 -18.90
N ASN A 367 4.69 -20.50 -19.44
CA ASN A 367 4.30 -21.30 -20.61
C ASN A 367 4.62 -20.65 -21.97
N PHE A 368 4.90 -19.34 -22.02
CA PHE A 368 5.42 -18.71 -23.24
C PHE A 368 6.89 -19.08 -23.40
N LYS A 369 7.16 -20.10 -24.23
CA LYS A 369 8.48 -20.50 -24.71
C LYS A 369 8.93 -19.60 -25.86
#